data_AF-A0A5C6P0I2-F1
#
_entry.id   AF-A0A5C6P0I2-F1
#
_cell.length_a   1.000
_cell.length_b   1.000
_cell.length_c   1.000
_cell.angle_alpha   90.00
_cell.angle_beta   90.00
_cell.angle_gamma   90.00
#
_symmetry.space_group_name_H-M   'P 1'
#
loop_
_entity.id
_entity.type
_entity.pdbx_description
1 polymer ?
#
loop_
_entity_poly.entity_id
_entity_poly.type
_entity_poly.pdbx_seq_one_letter_code
_entity_poly.pdbx_strand_id
1 'polypeptide(L)'
;MKSNQRKSAKSGREKDIEDENSPSFLRWQVKTLLSENFKCRQQFVDQSVKQEQIKKCLEDETEALKAELQSVKEERNSLKARLQQSLNNEESAKKTISNLEHDLEKRKRATEKLTLDFSQYRENSERNVEQLKEQLSNTNAKMEEERNRFNKGINEHNKEIKRVKKMANVLRTEYSNLMNSHKKTLAKFKLVLELDGVANGVLSNKLHTIEGDLKEKELEKIESFKRRLNLKDEKIRKLEELKALKGIVEQLNATVEENLKTIEGKNSEIETMMGEMRDIVTKHNMKGQMNAVLECKLTDAQDQIKVLEEAKGERDLTAKSLLEEKLQSAEENRKLLDTLVQSRNRLRLREKNNKKLDSKVRELEREQSQFRADLHACVSLMSKPKELKSKLAALKRRYINDEFEIKIAKDTEVEYQNRIKELEYKLECQVKISQNREKAMKKMHQRMESLDTLAAAREVHYIQLLNTEIIKTQDLQKKIQEEK
;
A
#
# COMPACT_ATOMS: atom_id res chain seq x y z
N MET A 1 32.69 -35.59 83.44
CA MET A 1 33.27 -35.38 84.78
C MET A 1 32.84 -34.02 85.34
N LYS A 2 31.83 -34.01 86.22
CA LYS A 2 31.78 -33.29 87.50
C LYS A 2 30.40 -33.54 88.11
N SER A 3 30.44 -34.15 89.28
CA SER A 3 29.33 -34.61 90.10
C SER A 3 28.52 -33.44 90.68
N ASN A 4 27.22 -33.64 90.86
CA ASN A 4 26.60 -33.28 92.12
C ASN A 4 25.48 -34.25 92.48
N GLN A 5 25.77 -35.02 93.52
CA GLN A 5 24.84 -35.86 94.26
C GLN A 5 23.76 -34.98 94.91
N ARG A 6 22.50 -35.42 94.87
CA ARG A 6 21.54 -35.18 95.96
C ARG A 6 20.48 -36.28 96.00
N LYS A 7 20.76 -37.23 96.89
CA LYS A 7 19.86 -37.95 97.81
C LYS A 7 18.51 -38.43 97.25
N SER A 8 18.50 -39.72 96.94
CA SER A 8 17.34 -40.59 97.04
C SER A 8 16.76 -40.56 98.46
N ALA A 9 15.56 -40.00 98.60
CA ALA A 9 14.68 -40.27 99.73
C ALA A 9 13.52 -41.14 99.23
N LYS A 10 13.67 -42.44 99.42
CA LYS A 10 12.58 -43.42 99.37
C LYS A 10 11.77 -43.20 100.65
N SER A 11 10.60 -42.57 100.57
CA SER A 11 9.58 -42.73 101.62
C SER A 11 8.38 -43.41 101.00
N GLY A 12 8.25 -44.71 101.24
CA GLY A 12 6.97 -45.36 101.13
C GLY A 12 6.00 -44.67 102.10
N ARG A 13 4.86 -44.22 101.56
CA ARG A 13 3.59 -44.08 102.26
C ARG A 13 2.50 -44.55 101.30
N GLU A 14 2.56 -45.84 101.01
CA GLU A 14 1.32 -46.61 100.91
C GLU A 14 0.90 -46.94 102.34
N LYS A 15 -0.43 -46.87 102.55
CA LYS A 15 -1.18 -47.15 103.79
C LYS A 15 -1.29 -45.97 104.75
N ASP A 16 -2.39 -45.23 104.59
CA ASP A 16 -3.45 -45.08 105.60
C ASP A 16 -4.42 -43.97 105.14
N ILE A 17 -5.36 -44.32 104.27
CA ILE A 17 -6.60 -43.57 104.08
C ILE A 17 -7.72 -44.61 104.26
N GLU A 18 -7.93 -45.03 105.51
CA GLU A 18 -9.04 -45.93 105.90
C GLU A 18 -10.15 -45.16 106.63
N ASP A 19 -10.28 -43.86 106.38
CA ASP A 19 -11.49 -43.14 106.76
C ASP A 19 -11.86 -42.13 105.67
N GLU A 20 -12.77 -42.56 104.78
CA GLU A 20 -13.37 -41.74 103.72
C GLU A 20 -14.10 -40.50 104.28
N ASN A 21 -14.32 -40.43 105.61
CA ASN A 21 -14.91 -39.27 106.28
C ASN A 21 -13.88 -38.36 106.98
N SER A 22 -12.57 -38.61 106.83
CA SER A 22 -11.55 -37.71 107.39
C SER A 22 -11.67 -36.31 106.77
N PRO A 23 -11.66 -35.22 107.59
CA PRO A 23 -11.68 -33.84 107.09
C PRO A 23 -10.56 -33.53 106.08
N SER A 24 -9.45 -34.27 106.13
CA SER A 24 -8.31 -34.19 105.23
C SER A 24 -8.66 -34.73 103.83
N PHE A 25 -9.34 -35.88 103.78
CA PHE A 25 -9.77 -36.53 102.55
C PHE A 25 -10.86 -35.71 101.84
N LEU A 26 -11.85 -35.23 102.59
CA LEU A 26 -12.89 -34.34 102.05
C LEU A 26 -12.31 -33.03 101.50
N ARG A 27 -11.31 -32.42 102.17
CA ARG A 27 -10.62 -31.24 101.64
C ARG A 27 -9.85 -31.54 100.35
N TRP A 28 -9.17 -32.68 100.28
CA TRP A 28 -8.48 -33.10 99.06
C TRP A 28 -9.49 -33.33 97.92
N GLN A 29 -10.59 -34.04 98.18
CA GLN A 29 -11.63 -34.34 97.21
C GLN A 29 -12.30 -33.06 96.68
N VAL A 30 -12.66 -32.12 97.56
CA VAL A 30 -13.19 -30.80 97.17
C VAL A 30 -12.18 -30.02 96.31
N LYS A 31 -10.90 -30.03 96.69
CA LYS A 31 -9.85 -29.34 95.92
C LYS A 31 -9.65 -29.96 94.53
N THR A 32 -9.70 -31.29 94.42
CA THR A 32 -9.57 -32.01 93.16
C THR A 32 -10.78 -31.73 92.25
N LEU A 33 -12.01 -31.81 92.79
CA LEU A 33 -13.25 -31.50 92.06
C LEU A 33 -13.30 -30.04 91.60
N LEU A 34 -12.87 -29.09 92.44
CA LEU A 34 -12.78 -27.68 92.06
C LEU A 34 -11.73 -27.47 90.95
N SER A 35 -10.59 -28.15 91.00
CA SER A 35 -9.56 -28.05 89.96
C SER A 35 -10.03 -28.62 88.62
N GLU A 36 -10.74 -29.76 88.62
CA GLU A 36 -11.35 -30.34 87.42
C GLU A 36 -12.46 -29.45 86.86
N ASN A 37 -13.33 -28.89 87.72
CA ASN A 37 -14.37 -27.96 87.29
C ASN A 37 -13.76 -26.70 86.64
N PHE A 38 -12.68 -26.17 87.22
CA PHE A 38 -11.96 -25.03 86.66
C PHE A 38 -11.34 -25.37 85.29
N LYS A 39 -10.73 -26.54 85.13
CA LYS A 39 -10.19 -27.02 83.84
C LYS A 39 -11.28 -27.17 82.78
N CYS A 40 -12.43 -27.78 83.12
CA CYS A 40 -13.55 -27.93 82.20
C CYS A 40 -14.14 -26.58 81.78
N ARG A 41 -14.30 -25.64 82.72
CA ARG A 41 -14.75 -24.27 82.41
C ARG A 41 -13.76 -23.53 81.52
N GLN A 42 -12.46 -23.63 81.80
CA GLN A 42 -11.42 -23.03 80.97
C GLN A 42 -11.45 -23.58 79.55
N GLN A 43 -11.56 -24.91 79.39
CA GLN A 43 -11.67 -25.54 78.06
C GLN A 43 -12.93 -25.09 77.31
N PHE A 44 -14.06 -24.93 77.99
CA PHE A 44 -15.29 -24.43 77.37
C PHE A 44 -15.14 -22.99 76.87
N VAL A 45 -14.52 -22.11 77.68
CA VAL A 45 -14.22 -20.73 77.27
C VAL A 45 -13.26 -20.71 76.09
N ASP A 46 -12.17 -21.48 76.13
CA ASP A 46 -11.20 -21.56 75.02
C ASP A 46 -11.86 -22.08 73.73
N GLN A 47 -12.79 -23.02 73.84
CA GLN A 47 -13.53 -23.57 72.70
C GLN A 47 -14.53 -22.55 72.14
N SER A 48 -15.20 -21.77 73.00
CA SER A 48 -16.07 -20.67 72.59
C SER A 48 -15.29 -19.56 71.87
N VAL A 49 -14.10 -19.21 72.36
CA VAL A 49 -13.23 -18.21 71.70
C VAL A 49 -12.77 -18.71 70.32
N LYS A 50 -12.41 -19.99 70.20
CA LYS A 50 -12.05 -20.60 68.90
C LYS A 50 -13.23 -20.58 67.92
N GLN A 51 -14.44 -20.88 68.38
CA GLN A 51 -15.64 -20.83 67.53
C GLN A 51 -15.92 -19.42 67.03
N GLU A 52 -15.77 -18.41 67.89
CA GLU A 52 -15.97 -17.01 67.48
C GLU A 52 -14.90 -16.55 66.48
N GLN A 53 -13.64 -16.97 66.67
CA GLN A 53 -12.56 -16.71 65.70
C GLN A 53 -12.84 -17.35 64.34
N ILE A 54 -13.30 -18.61 64.32
CA ILE A 54 -13.68 -19.30 63.07
C ILE A 54 -14.84 -18.57 62.39
N LYS A 55 -15.86 -18.20 63.16
CA LYS A 55 -17.02 -17.47 62.64
C LYS A 55 -16.60 -16.14 62.00
N LYS A 56 -15.75 -15.37 62.68
CA LYS A 56 -15.20 -14.12 62.15
C LYS A 56 -14.39 -14.34 60.85
N CYS A 57 -13.52 -15.35 60.81
CA CYS A 57 -12.79 -15.67 59.58
C CYS A 57 -13.71 -16.04 58.41
N LEU A 58 -14.81 -16.76 58.67
CA LEU A 58 -15.79 -17.10 57.64
C LEU A 58 -16.58 -15.87 57.17
N GLU A 59 -16.90 -14.94 58.07
CA GLU A 59 -17.54 -13.67 57.74
C GLU A 59 -16.63 -12.82 56.83
N ASP A 60 -15.35 -12.68 57.20
CA ASP A 60 -14.34 -11.96 56.40
C ASP A 60 -14.16 -12.60 55.01
N GLU A 61 -14.10 -13.93 54.92
CA GLU A 61 -14.00 -14.66 53.64
C GLU A 61 -15.28 -14.49 52.80
N THR A 62 -16.45 -14.43 53.43
CA THR A 62 -17.73 -14.20 52.74
C THR A 62 -17.81 -12.78 52.18
N GLU A 63 -17.33 -11.77 52.90
CA GLU A 63 -17.23 -10.40 52.38
C GLU A 63 -16.23 -10.28 51.23
N ALA A 64 -15.06 -10.92 51.35
CA ALA A 64 -14.07 -10.94 50.27
C ALA A 64 -14.65 -11.56 48.98
N LEU A 65 -15.35 -12.69 49.09
CA LEU A 65 -16.01 -13.34 47.95
C LEU A 65 -17.14 -12.49 47.35
N LYS A 66 -17.87 -11.72 48.17
CA LYS A 66 -18.88 -10.77 47.66
C LYS A 66 -18.24 -9.63 46.87
N ALA A 67 -17.13 -9.08 47.34
CA ALA A 67 -16.40 -8.03 46.65
C ALA A 67 -15.82 -8.54 45.30
N GLU A 68 -15.24 -9.74 45.29
CA GLU A 68 -14.73 -10.38 44.08
C GLU A 68 -15.86 -10.64 43.06
N LEU A 69 -17.00 -11.16 43.52
CA LEU A 69 -18.17 -11.38 42.66
C LEU A 69 -18.69 -10.07 42.05
N GLN A 70 -18.65 -8.96 42.81
CA GLN A 70 -19.07 -7.66 42.31
C GLN A 70 -18.09 -7.12 41.25
N SER A 71 -16.78 -7.23 41.50
CA SER A 71 -15.74 -6.88 40.52
C SER A 71 -15.93 -7.64 39.20
N VAL A 72 -16.13 -8.97 39.27
CA VAL A 72 -16.35 -9.81 38.08
C VAL A 72 -17.62 -9.41 37.33
N LYS A 73 -18.70 -8.98 38.02
CA LYS A 73 -19.91 -8.48 37.35
C LYS A 73 -19.64 -7.19 36.58
N GLU A 74 -18.86 -6.29 37.15
CA GLU A 74 -18.50 -5.02 36.52
C GLU A 74 -17.62 -5.24 35.30
N GLU A 75 -16.61 -6.11 35.40
CA GLU A 75 -15.78 -6.54 34.26
C GLU A 75 -16.62 -7.17 33.15
N ARG A 76 -17.54 -8.09 33.50
CA ARG A 76 -18.45 -8.72 32.52
C ARG A 76 -19.31 -7.68 31.80
N ASN A 77 -19.83 -6.70 32.52
CA ASN A 77 -20.66 -5.65 31.94
C ASN A 77 -19.83 -4.72 31.03
N SER A 78 -18.60 -4.39 31.42
CA SER A 78 -17.65 -3.64 30.60
C SER A 78 -17.30 -4.38 29.31
N LEU A 79 -17.00 -5.68 29.39
CA LEU A 79 -16.76 -6.54 28.23
C LEU A 79 -17.98 -6.61 27.31
N LYS A 80 -19.19 -6.73 27.87
CA LYS A 80 -20.43 -6.74 27.09
C LYS A 80 -20.63 -5.42 26.32
N ALA A 81 -20.33 -4.28 26.95
CA ALA A 81 -20.42 -2.97 26.30
C ALA A 81 -19.39 -2.84 25.16
N ARG A 82 -18.14 -3.26 25.38
CA ARG A 82 -17.10 -3.27 24.35
C ARG A 82 -17.46 -4.16 23.17
N LEU A 83 -18.01 -5.35 23.43
CA LEU A 83 -18.47 -6.26 22.38
C LEU A 83 -19.60 -5.65 21.54
N GLN A 84 -20.57 -5.00 22.18
CA GLN A 84 -21.66 -4.32 21.47
C GLN A 84 -21.14 -3.17 20.59
N GLN A 85 -20.19 -2.38 21.10
CA GLN A 85 -19.56 -1.33 20.31
C GLN A 85 -18.79 -1.90 19.11
N SER A 86 -18.07 -3.01 19.29
CA SER A 86 -17.37 -3.69 18.21
C SER A 86 -18.33 -4.19 17.12
N LEU A 87 -19.48 -4.77 17.51
CA LEU A 87 -20.51 -5.21 16.58
C LEU A 87 -21.09 -4.04 15.76
N ASN A 88 -21.41 -2.92 16.42
CA ASN A 88 -21.91 -1.72 15.74
C ASN A 88 -20.87 -1.15 14.75
N ASN A 89 -19.59 -1.17 15.12
CA ASN A 89 -18.50 -0.74 14.24
C ASN A 89 -18.36 -1.66 13.02
N GLU A 90 -18.48 -2.98 13.21
CA GLU A 90 -18.45 -3.95 12.13
C GLU A 90 -19.61 -3.74 11.14
N GLU A 91 -20.81 -3.46 11.65
CA GLU A 91 -21.99 -3.20 10.81
C GLU A 91 -21.84 -1.89 10.00
N SER A 92 -21.30 -0.85 10.62
CA SER A 92 -20.94 0.40 9.93
C SER A 92 -19.87 0.19 8.84
N ALA A 93 -18.85 -0.62 9.13
CA ALA A 93 -17.82 -0.98 8.17
C ALA A 93 -18.40 -1.76 6.98
N LYS A 94 -19.28 -2.74 7.23
CA LYS A 94 -19.98 -3.49 6.16
C LYS A 94 -20.79 -2.58 5.25
N LYS A 95 -21.51 -1.61 5.82
CA LYS A 95 -22.26 -0.61 5.03
C LYS A 95 -21.33 0.25 4.17
N THR A 96 -20.19 0.66 4.71
CA THR A 96 -19.17 1.43 3.99
C THR A 96 -18.56 0.63 2.83
N ILE A 97 -18.23 -0.64 3.07
CA ILE A 97 -17.73 -1.56 2.03
C ILE A 97 -18.76 -1.71 0.90
N SER A 98 -20.02 -1.95 1.23
CA SER A 98 -21.08 -2.10 0.23
C SER A 98 -21.25 -0.85 -0.65
N ASN A 99 -21.13 0.35 -0.07
CA ASN A 99 -21.14 1.60 -0.83
C ASN A 99 -19.94 1.72 -1.77
N LEU A 100 -18.74 1.37 -1.30
CA LEU A 100 -17.51 1.40 -2.11
C LEU A 100 -17.56 0.38 -3.25
N GLU A 101 -18.11 -0.81 -3.03
CA GLU A 101 -18.33 -1.82 -4.07
C GLU A 101 -19.29 -1.30 -5.16
N HIS A 102 -20.36 -0.62 -4.75
CA HIS A 102 -21.30 0.00 -5.68
C HIS A 102 -20.63 1.11 -6.52
N ASP A 103 -19.82 1.97 -5.91
CA ASP A 103 -19.09 3.02 -6.60
C ASP A 103 -18.02 2.46 -7.55
N LEU A 104 -17.33 1.39 -7.16
CA LEU A 104 -16.36 0.69 -8.01
C LEU A 104 -17.04 0.09 -9.24
N GLU A 105 -18.18 -0.58 -9.07
CA GLU A 105 -18.95 -1.14 -10.18
C GLU A 105 -19.44 -0.05 -11.14
N LYS A 106 -19.90 1.10 -10.60
CA LYS A 106 -20.27 2.26 -11.41
C LYS A 106 -19.10 2.81 -12.22
N ARG A 107 -17.90 2.93 -11.62
CA ARG A 107 -16.69 3.36 -12.31
C ARG A 107 -16.26 2.36 -13.38
N LYS A 108 -16.31 1.06 -13.09
CA LYS A 108 -15.98 -0.01 -14.02
C LYS A 108 -16.84 0.08 -15.30
N ARG A 109 -18.15 0.23 -15.15
CA ARG A 109 -19.07 0.43 -16.29
C ARG A 109 -18.76 1.69 -17.10
N ALA A 110 -18.37 2.78 -16.43
CA ALA A 110 -17.98 4.01 -17.12
C ALA A 110 -16.68 3.83 -17.91
N THR A 111 -15.69 3.11 -17.36
CA THR A 111 -14.45 2.79 -18.05
C THR A 111 -14.69 1.87 -19.24
N GLU A 112 -15.50 0.81 -19.08
CA GLU A 112 -15.89 -0.08 -20.18
C GLU A 112 -16.55 0.68 -21.33
N LYS A 113 -17.44 1.63 -21.01
CA LYS A 113 -18.06 2.51 -22.01
C LYS A 113 -17.02 3.38 -22.73
N LEU A 114 -16.11 4.03 -22.00
CA LEU A 114 -15.04 4.84 -22.60
C LEU A 114 -14.13 3.99 -23.50
N THR A 115 -13.77 2.77 -23.08
CA THR A 115 -12.97 1.86 -23.91
C THR A 115 -13.68 1.50 -25.20
N LEU A 116 -14.99 1.25 -25.15
CA LEU A 116 -15.81 1.00 -26.35
C LEU A 116 -15.81 2.23 -27.28
N ASP A 117 -16.05 3.42 -26.73
CA ASP A 117 -16.05 4.68 -27.49
C ASP A 117 -14.69 4.94 -28.17
N PHE A 118 -13.58 4.68 -27.46
CA PHE A 118 -12.22 4.78 -28.04
C PHE A 118 -11.96 3.76 -29.14
N SER A 119 -12.46 2.52 -28.99
CA SER A 119 -12.34 1.49 -30.02
C SER A 119 -13.09 1.91 -31.29
N GLN A 120 -14.32 2.39 -31.15
CA GLN A 120 -15.11 2.90 -32.28
C GLN A 120 -14.45 4.10 -32.95
N TYR A 121 -13.90 5.04 -32.16
CA TYR A 121 -13.15 6.16 -32.70
C TYR A 121 -11.92 5.72 -33.49
N ARG A 122 -11.16 4.75 -32.98
CA ARG A 122 -10.01 4.17 -33.68
C ARG A 122 -10.42 3.54 -34.99
N GLU A 123 -11.43 2.68 -35.00
CA GLU A 123 -11.95 2.05 -36.23
C GLU A 123 -12.39 3.09 -37.27
N ASN A 124 -13.10 4.13 -36.85
CA ASN A 124 -13.53 5.20 -37.74
C ASN A 124 -12.35 5.99 -38.30
N SER A 125 -11.34 6.27 -37.48
CA SER A 125 -10.10 6.91 -37.91
C SER A 125 -9.35 6.06 -38.93
N GLU A 126 -9.24 4.75 -38.70
CA GLU A 126 -8.61 3.80 -39.64
C GLU A 126 -9.36 3.74 -40.97
N ARG A 127 -10.70 3.68 -40.95
CA ARG A 127 -11.53 3.76 -42.17
C ARG A 127 -11.29 5.06 -42.94
N ASN A 128 -11.24 6.20 -42.25
CA ASN A 128 -10.99 7.49 -42.88
C ASN A 128 -9.58 7.57 -43.49
N VAL A 129 -8.57 7.06 -42.80
CA VAL A 129 -7.20 6.99 -43.33
C VAL A 129 -7.14 6.13 -44.58
N GLU A 130 -7.83 4.99 -44.61
CA GLU A 130 -7.84 4.10 -45.77
C GLU A 130 -8.57 4.74 -46.97
N GLN A 131 -9.69 5.43 -46.73
CA GLN A 131 -10.37 6.22 -47.77
C GLN A 131 -9.46 7.33 -48.34
N LEU A 132 -8.71 8.04 -47.48
CA LEU A 132 -7.78 9.07 -47.93
C LEU A 132 -6.62 8.48 -48.73
N LYS A 133 -6.09 7.30 -48.35
CA LYS A 133 -5.08 6.60 -49.15
C LYS A 133 -5.60 6.21 -50.52
N GLU A 134 -6.83 5.69 -50.59
CA GLU A 134 -7.46 5.34 -51.86
C GLU A 134 -7.68 6.58 -52.75
N GLN A 135 -8.18 7.68 -52.19
CA GLN A 135 -8.31 8.96 -52.90
C GLN A 135 -6.97 9.49 -53.40
N LEU A 136 -5.93 9.42 -52.58
CA LEU A 136 -4.57 9.84 -52.95
C LEU A 136 -4.01 8.96 -54.08
N SER A 137 -4.19 7.64 -53.98
CA SER A 137 -3.78 6.69 -55.02
C SER A 137 -4.46 6.98 -56.36
N ASN A 138 -5.78 7.18 -56.33
CA ASN A 138 -6.57 7.55 -57.52
C ASN A 138 -6.15 8.89 -58.12
N THR A 139 -5.83 9.88 -57.27
CA THR A 139 -5.39 11.21 -57.73
C THR A 139 -3.99 11.12 -58.36
N ASN A 140 -3.07 10.37 -57.75
CA ASN A 140 -1.74 10.13 -58.30
C ASN A 140 -1.80 9.39 -59.64
N ALA A 141 -2.68 8.39 -59.78
CA ALA A 141 -2.88 7.70 -61.05
C ALA A 141 -3.35 8.65 -62.15
N LYS A 142 -4.32 9.54 -61.87
CA LYS A 142 -4.79 10.56 -62.81
C LYS A 142 -3.70 11.55 -63.19
N MET A 143 -2.94 12.04 -62.21
CA MET A 143 -1.81 12.95 -62.44
C MET A 143 -0.74 12.30 -63.34
N GLU A 144 -0.43 11.02 -63.13
CA GLU A 144 0.53 10.29 -63.96
C GLU A 144 -0.01 10.06 -65.38
N GLU A 145 -1.30 9.78 -65.55
CA GLU A 145 -1.94 9.74 -66.87
C GLU A 145 -1.89 11.08 -67.61
N GLU A 146 -2.15 12.20 -66.92
CA GLU A 146 -2.05 13.54 -67.48
C GLU A 146 -0.60 13.88 -67.85
N ARG A 147 0.36 13.55 -66.99
CA ARG A 147 1.79 13.69 -67.26
C ARG A 147 2.20 12.91 -68.51
N ASN A 148 1.71 11.68 -68.66
CA ASN A 148 1.97 10.85 -69.84
C ASN A 148 1.35 11.45 -71.10
N ARG A 149 0.13 11.98 -71.03
CA ARG A 149 -0.51 12.71 -72.13
C ARG A 149 0.28 13.96 -72.53
N PHE A 150 0.72 14.75 -71.55
CA PHE A 150 1.53 15.94 -71.77
C PHE A 150 2.88 15.61 -72.42
N ASN A 151 3.59 14.60 -71.91
CA ASN A 151 4.85 14.12 -72.49
C ASN A 151 4.68 13.62 -73.93
N LYS A 152 3.57 12.94 -74.24
CA LYS A 152 3.24 12.55 -75.61
C LYS A 152 3.05 13.78 -76.51
N GLY A 153 2.33 14.80 -76.03
CA GLY A 153 2.17 16.09 -76.72
C GLY A 153 3.49 16.80 -76.98
N ILE A 154 4.40 16.85 -76.00
CA ILE A 154 5.76 17.39 -76.18
C ILE A 154 6.52 16.62 -77.27
N ASN A 155 6.44 15.29 -77.26
CA ASN A 155 7.14 14.47 -78.25
C ASN A 155 6.60 14.68 -79.66
N GLU A 156 5.29 14.84 -79.82
CA GLU A 156 4.66 15.18 -81.11
C GLU A 156 5.05 16.58 -81.57
N HIS A 157 5.03 17.57 -80.68
CA HIS A 157 5.46 18.94 -80.98
C HIS A 157 6.95 18.98 -81.39
N ASN A 158 7.81 18.24 -80.70
CA ASN A 158 9.23 18.11 -81.06
C ASN A 158 9.45 17.45 -82.43
N LYS A 159 8.62 16.47 -82.81
CA LYS A 159 8.63 15.91 -84.18
C LYS A 159 8.24 16.96 -85.21
N GLU A 160 7.24 17.78 -84.91
CA GLU A 160 6.80 18.85 -85.80
C GLU A 160 7.86 19.95 -85.95
N ILE A 161 8.48 20.39 -84.84
CA ILE A 161 9.65 21.29 -84.88
C ILE A 161 10.75 20.73 -85.77
N LYS A 162 11.04 19.42 -85.71
CA LYS A 162 12.02 18.78 -86.60
C LYS A 162 11.61 18.84 -88.08
N ARG A 163 10.32 18.63 -88.40
CA ARG A 163 9.79 18.75 -89.77
C ARG A 163 9.89 20.19 -90.27
N VAL A 164 9.48 21.16 -89.47
CA VAL A 164 9.57 22.59 -89.78
C VAL A 164 11.02 23.00 -89.98
N LYS A 165 11.95 22.57 -89.12
CA LYS A 165 13.40 22.81 -89.31
C LYS A 165 13.91 22.20 -90.62
N LYS A 166 13.47 21.00 -90.99
CA LYS A 166 13.84 20.36 -92.26
C LYS A 166 13.29 21.16 -93.45
N MET A 167 12.04 21.59 -93.39
CA MET A 167 11.40 22.42 -94.43
C MET A 167 12.07 23.80 -94.56
N ALA A 168 12.39 24.44 -93.44
CA ALA A 168 13.14 25.70 -93.42
C ALA A 168 14.54 25.54 -94.04
N ASN A 169 15.21 24.41 -93.81
CA ASN A 169 16.48 24.12 -94.46
C ASN A 169 16.33 23.91 -95.98
N VAL A 170 15.29 23.20 -96.44
CA VAL A 170 14.98 23.05 -97.87
C VAL A 170 14.73 24.41 -98.52
N LEU A 171 13.86 25.23 -97.93
CA LEU A 171 13.58 26.59 -98.40
C LEU A 171 14.84 27.46 -98.43
N ARG A 172 15.72 27.32 -97.43
CA ARG A 172 17.00 28.03 -97.40
C ARG A 172 17.92 27.58 -98.55
N THR A 173 17.97 26.28 -98.86
CA THR A 173 18.73 25.74 -100.00
C THR A 173 18.15 26.19 -101.34
N GLU A 174 16.82 26.16 -101.49
CA GLU A 174 16.12 26.67 -102.68
C GLU A 174 16.35 28.17 -102.88
N TYR A 175 16.29 28.95 -101.80
CA TYR A 175 16.60 30.38 -101.83
C TYR A 175 18.07 30.65 -102.21
N SER A 176 19.02 29.88 -101.66
CA SER A 176 20.43 29.96 -102.07
C SER A 176 20.64 29.58 -103.55
N ASN A 177 19.92 28.58 -104.05
CA ASN A 177 19.96 28.18 -105.46
C ASN A 177 19.34 29.24 -106.37
N LEU A 178 18.23 29.85 -105.97
CA LEU A 178 17.59 30.96 -106.67
C LEU A 178 18.50 32.19 -106.72
N MET A 179 19.13 32.54 -105.60
CA MET A 179 20.11 33.65 -105.54
C MET A 179 21.34 33.38 -106.40
N ASN A 180 21.82 32.13 -106.45
CA ASN A 180 22.92 31.74 -107.34
C ASN A 180 22.52 31.76 -108.83
N SER A 181 21.27 31.40 -109.16
CA SER A 181 20.69 31.58 -110.50
C SER A 181 20.61 33.07 -110.87
N HIS A 182 20.11 33.91 -109.97
CA HIS A 182 20.03 35.35 -110.16
C HIS A 182 21.41 35.99 -110.37
N LYS A 183 22.43 35.52 -109.65
CA LYS A 183 23.82 35.95 -109.81
C LYS A 183 24.41 35.56 -111.19
N LYS A 184 24.00 34.41 -111.75
CA LYS A 184 24.34 33.98 -113.12
C LYS A 184 23.62 34.78 -114.20
N THR A 185 22.37 35.20 -113.95
CA THR A 185 21.60 36.05 -114.89
C THR A 185 22.11 37.49 -114.89
N LEU A 186 22.52 38.04 -113.74
CA LEU A 186 23.19 39.35 -113.66
C LEU A 186 24.56 39.37 -114.35
N ALA A 187 25.29 38.25 -114.34
CA ALA A 187 26.56 38.11 -115.05
C ALA A 187 26.38 38.05 -116.59
N LYS A 188 25.23 37.58 -117.09
CA LYS A 188 24.88 37.62 -118.53
C LYS A 188 24.47 39.02 -119.03
N PHE A 189 23.87 39.86 -118.18
CA PHE A 189 23.55 41.25 -118.52
C PHE A 189 24.77 42.19 -118.48
N LYS A 190 25.86 41.79 -117.81
CA LYS A 190 27.10 42.57 -117.73
C LYS A 190 28.08 42.31 -118.90
N LEU A 191 27.71 41.44 -119.85
CA LEU A 191 28.54 41.06 -121.02
C LEU A 191 27.87 41.41 -122.37
N VAL A 192 26.75 42.15 -122.34
CA VAL A 192 26.01 42.63 -123.54
C VAL A 192 26.08 44.17 -123.68
N LEU A 193 26.87 44.86 -122.85
CA LEU A 193 27.01 46.32 -122.85
C LEU A 193 28.47 46.81 -123.02
N GLU A 194 29.34 46.00 -123.62
CA GLU A 194 30.74 46.37 -123.93
C GLU A 194 31.20 46.11 -125.38
N LEU A 195 30.30 45.78 -126.31
CA LEU A 195 30.63 45.64 -127.74
C LEU A 195 29.47 46.09 -128.64
N ASP A 196 29.46 47.37 -129.04
CA ASP A 196 29.16 47.76 -130.43
C ASP A 196 29.44 49.25 -130.66
N GLY A 197 30.71 49.54 -130.94
CA GLY A 197 31.13 50.77 -131.58
C GLY A 197 31.99 50.37 -132.77
N VAL A 198 31.46 50.58 -134.00
CA VAL A 198 32.15 50.91 -135.26
C VAL A 198 31.13 50.84 -136.40
N ALA A 199 31.25 51.77 -137.34
CA ALA A 199 30.59 51.87 -138.66
C ALA A 199 29.22 52.56 -138.71
N ASN A 200 29.23 53.89 -138.86
CA ASN A 200 29.25 54.44 -140.22
C ASN A 200 29.47 55.95 -140.23
N GLY A 201 30.52 56.34 -140.92
CA GLY A 201 30.80 57.71 -141.28
C GLY A 201 30.30 58.06 -142.68
N VAL A 202 30.06 59.36 -142.81
CA VAL A 202 30.13 60.19 -144.03
C VAL A 202 28.84 60.32 -144.85
N LEU A 203 28.13 61.42 -144.58
CA LEU A 203 27.78 62.50 -145.51
C LEU A 203 27.54 63.75 -144.64
N SER A 204 28.57 64.50 -144.22
CA SER A 204 29.12 65.65 -144.95
C SER A 204 28.06 66.56 -145.59
N ASN A 205 27.52 67.52 -144.82
CA ASN A 205 27.95 68.93 -144.88
C ASN A 205 26.89 69.89 -144.33
N LYS A 206 27.38 70.85 -143.54
CA LYS A 206 26.74 72.12 -143.15
C LYS A 206 25.59 72.04 -142.15
N LEU A 207 25.92 72.14 -140.87
CA LEU A 207 25.55 73.28 -140.03
C LEU A 207 26.20 73.15 -138.65
N HIS A 208 27.46 73.60 -138.57
CA HIS A 208 28.00 74.15 -137.33
C HIS A 208 27.08 75.29 -136.90
N THR A 209 26.49 75.18 -135.72
CA THR A 209 26.52 76.13 -134.58
C THR A 209 25.33 75.76 -133.67
N ILE A 210 25.55 75.64 -132.35
CA ILE A 210 24.56 75.43 -131.24
C ILE A 210 24.46 73.98 -130.69
N GLU A 211 25.57 73.28 -130.38
CA GLU A 211 25.50 72.02 -129.62
C GLU A 211 26.70 71.76 -128.68
N GLY A 212 27.31 72.84 -128.18
CA GLY A 212 28.40 72.80 -127.20
C GLY A 212 27.96 72.94 -125.74
N ASP A 213 26.78 73.53 -125.47
CA ASP A 213 26.37 73.96 -124.11
C ASP A 213 25.37 73.01 -123.41
N LEU A 214 25.00 71.89 -124.04
CA LEU A 214 23.98 70.95 -123.51
C LEU A 214 24.56 69.66 -122.88
N LYS A 215 25.78 69.24 -123.26
CA LYS A 215 26.36 67.96 -122.76
C LYS A 215 26.99 68.04 -121.37
N GLU A 216 27.37 69.23 -120.90
CA GLU A 216 27.97 69.39 -119.56
C GLU A 216 26.91 69.56 -118.45
N LYS A 217 25.75 70.18 -118.75
CA LYS A 217 24.62 70.32 -117.80
C LYS A 217 23.81 69.04 -117.58
N GLU A 218 23.79 68.10 -118.52
CA GLU A 218 23.08 66.83 -118.38
C GLU A 218 23.86 65.78 -117.57
N LEU A 219 25.19 65.74 -117.71
CA LEU A 219 26.07 64.86 -116.92
C LEU A 219 26.08 65.25 -115.43
N GLU A 220 26.13 66.55 -115.11
CA GLU A 220 26.09 67.04 -113.74
C GLU A 220 24.72 66.81 -113.08
N LYS A 221 23.62 66.91 -113.85
CA LYS A 221 22.28 66.50 -113.41
C LYS A 221 22.21 65.01 -113.10
N ILE A 222 22.74 64.15 -113.98
CA ILE A 222 22.71 62.69 -113.80
C ILE A 222 23.52 62.26 -112.57
N GLU A 223 24.71 62.84 -112.33
CA GLU A 223 25.47 62.57 -111.10
C GLU A 223 24.74 63.05 -109.84
N SER A 224 24.13 64.23 -109.88
CA SER A 224 23.34 64.74 -108.74
C SER A 224 22.10 63.87 -108.44
N PHE A 225 21.54 63.24 -109.46
CA PHE A 225 20.44 62.27 -109.32
C PHE A 225 20.95 60.95 -108.73
N LYS A 226 22.10 60.46 -109.18
CA LYS A 226 22.71 59.21 -108.69
C LYS A 226 23.09 59.31 -107.21
N ARG A 227 23.67 60.43 -106.78
CA ARG A 227 23.96 60.69 -105.35
C ARG A 227 22.68 60.77 -104.51
N ARG A 228 21.62 61.42 -105.02
CA ARG A 228 20.30 61.48 -104.37
C ARG A 228 19.62 60.11 -104.28
N LEU A 229 19.80 59.25 -105.28
CA LEU A 229 19.25 57.89 -105.30
C LEU A 229 19.95 57.01 -104.26
N ASN A 230 21.28 57.00 -104.23
CA ASN A 230 22.05 56.29 -103.20
C ASN A 230 21.72 56.75 -101.77
N LEU A 231 21.52 58.06 -101.56
CA LEU A 231 21.07 58.60 -100.26
C LEU A 231 19.64 58.18 -99.90
N LYS A 232 18.76 57.98 -100.89
CA LYS A 232 17.40 57.47 -100.68
C LYS A 232 17.42 55.97 -100.39
N ASP A 233 18.22 55.19 -101.11
CA ASP A 233 18.36 53.75 -100.88
C ASP A 233 18.96 53.46 -99.51
N GLU A 234 19.95 54.24 -99.07
CA GLU A 234 20.51 54.14 -97.72
C GLU A 234 19.49 54.54 -96.64
N LYS A 235 18.61 55.52 -96.91
CA LYS A 235 17.49 55.85 -96.01
C LYS A 235 16.45 54.74 -95.97
N ILE A 236 16.13 54.10 -97.10
CA ILE A 236 15.20 52.97 -97.17
C ILE A 236 15.75 51.79 -96.37
N ARG A 237 17.03 51.45 -96.55
CA ARG A 237 17.71 50.40 -95.78
C ARG A 237 17.64 50.66 -94.27
N LYS A 238 17.93 51.89 -93.83
CA LYS A 238 17.80 52.28 -92.41
C LYS A 238 16.36 52.20 -91.90
N LEU A 239 15.37 52.52 -92.74
CA LEU A 239 13.94 52.38 -92.38
C LEU A 239 13.50 50.91 -92.29
N GLU A 240 14.04 50.03 -93.13
CA GLU A 240 13.80 48.59 -93.06
C GLU A 240 14.45 47.96 -91.82
N GLU A 241 15.69 48.37 -91.49
CA GLU A 241 16.35 47.99 -90.24
C GLU A 241 15.56 48.46 -89.01
N LEU A 242 15.02 49.68 -89.02
CA LEU A 242 14.15 50.19 -87.97
C LEU A 242 12.83 49.41 -87.85
N LYS A 243 12.23 48.98 -88.97
CA LYS A 243 11.03 48.13 -88.94
C LYS A 243 11.33 46.75 -88.37
N ALA A 244 12.47 46.14 -88.71
CA ALA A 244 12.90 44.87 -88.16
C ALA A 244 13.17 44.98 -86.64
N LEU A 245 13.87 46.04 -86.21
CA LEU A 245 14.11 46.34 -84.80
C LEU A 245 12.80 46.55 -84.03
N LYS A 246 11.81 47.25 -84.63
CA LYS A 246 10.48 47.41 -84.03
C LYS A 246 9.79 46.05 -83.80
N GLY A 247 9.86 45.13 -84.76
CA GLY A 247 9.32 43.78 -84.63
C GLY A 247 10.01 42.96 -83.53
N ILE A 248 11.32 43.10 -83.38
CA ILE A 248 12.09 42.46 -82.28
C ILE A 248 11.69 43.03 -80.93
N VAL A 249 11.52 44.36 -80.81
CA VAL A 249 11.08 45.01 -79.57
C VAL A 249 9.66 44.58 -79.20
N GLU A 250 8.74 44.45 -80.16
CA GLU A 250 7.39 43.95 -79.91
C GLU A 250 7.39 42.50 -79.42
N GLN A 251 8.24 41.63 -80.00
CA GLN A 251 8.41 40.24 -79.53
C GLN A 251 9.04 40.17 -78.13
N LEU A 252 10.03 41.01 -77.85
CA LEU A 252 10.64 41.12 -76.53
C LEU A 252 9.62 41.60 -75.49
N ASN A 253 8.82 42.60 -75.81
CA ASN A 253 7.76 43.08 -74.92
C ASN A 253 6.72 42.00 -74.64
N ALA A 254 6.28 41.25 -75.65
CA ALA A 254 5.36 40.12 -75.44
C ALA A 254 5.97 39.04 -74.52
N THR A 255 7.25 38.74 -74.71
CA THR A 255 7.98 37.77 -73.87
C THR A 255 8.15 38.27 -72.43
N VAL A 256 8.41 39.57 -72.24
CA VAL A 256 8.51 40.20 -70.92
C VAL A 256 7.15 40.14 -70.20
N GLU A 257 6.06 40.43 -70.91
CA GLU A 257 4.71 40.38 -70.33
C GLU A 257 4.30 38.95 -69.93
N GLU A 258 4.64 37.94 -70.74
CA GLU A 258 4.43 36.53 -70.40
C GLU A 258 5.27 36.08 -69.19
N ASN A 259 6.53 36.51 -69.14
CA ASN A 259 7.41 36.23 -68.00
C ASN A 259 6.89 36.90 -66.72
N LEU A 260 6.38 38.13 -66.79
CA LEU A 260 5.77 38.82 -65.65
C LEU A 260 4.55 38.06 -65.12
N LYS A 261 3.63 37.63 -65.99
CA LYS A 261 2.48 36.80 -65.59
C LYS A 261 2.91 35.48 -64.92
N THR A 262 3.98 34.86 -65.44
CA THR A 262 4.53 33.63 -64.85
C THR A 262 5.14 33.89 -63.47
N ILE A 263 5.84 35.01 -63.29
CA ILE A 263 6.42 35.42 -62.00
C ILE A 263 5.30 35.71 -60.99
N GLU A 264 4.25 36.44 -61.39
CA GLU A 264 3.09 36.72 -60.55
C GLU A 264 2.41 35.43 -60.08
N GLY A 265 2.16 34.48 -61.01
CA GLY A 265 1.59 33.18 -60.67
C GLY A 265 2.45 32.39 -59.66
N LYS A 266 3.77 32.36 -59.87
CA LYS A 266 4.70 31.70 -58.93
C LYS A 266 4.77 32.42 -57.58
N ASN A 267 4.70 33.74 -57.55
CA ASN A 267 4.69 34.51 -56.29
C ASN A 267 3.44 34.20 -55.47
N SER A 268 2.26 34.11 -56.08
CA SER A 268 1.03 33.71 -55.38
C SER A 268 1.10 32.27 -54.84
N GLU A 269 1.74 31.35 -55.56
CA GLU A 269 1.98 29.98 -55.09
C GLU A 269 2.94 29.96 -53.89
N ILE A 270 4.01 30.75 -53.93
CA ILE A 270 4.94 30.93 -52.80
C ILE A 270 4.22 31.50 -51.58
N GLU A 271 3.36 32.50 -51.74
CA GLU A 271 2.56 33.05 -50.64
C GLU A 271 1.64 32.02 -50.00
N THR A 272 1.01 31.18 -50.83
CA THR A 272 0.14 30.08 -50.37
C THR A 272 0.95 29.06 -49.56
N MET A 273 2.09 28.61 -50.09
CA MET A 273 2.98 27.68 -49.38
C MET A 273 3.53 28.28 -48.07
N MET A 274 3.86 29.58 -48.04
CA MET A 274 4.27 30.26 -46.80
C MET A 274 3.14 30.32 -45.77
N GLY A 275 1.88 30.44 -46.22
CA GLY A 275 0.70 30.30 -45.37
C GLY A 275 0.62 28.92 -44.74
N GLU A 276 0.65 27.87 -45.56
CA GLU A 276 0.60 26.48 -45.10
C GLU A 276 1.76 26.12 -44.17
N MET A 277 2.97 26.61 -44.45
CA MET A 277 4.14 26.39 -43.60
C MET A 277 3.98 27.03 -42.22
N ARG A 278 3.39 28.23 -42.14
CA ARG A 278 3.06 28.86 -40.85
C ARG A 278 2.05 28.03 -40.05
N ASP A 279 1.04 27.47 -40.71
CA ASP A 279 0.06 26.60 -40.06
C ASP A 279 0.65 25.28 -39.58
N ILE A 280 1.62 24.72 -40.32
CA ILE A 280 2.35 23.53 -39.89
C ILE A 280 3.20 23.84 -38.65
N VAL A 281 3.89 24.97 -38.63
CA VAL A 281 4.71 25.40 -37.48
C VAL A 281 3.85 25.62 -36.24
N THR A 282 2.69 26.27 -36.36
CA THR A 282 1.78 26.47 -35.22
C THR A 282 1.23 25.15 -34.69
N LYS A 283 0.79 24.24 -35.57
CA LYS A 283 0.36 22.88 -35.18
C LYS A 283 1.47 22.09 -34.50
N HIS A 284 2.71 22.17 -35.00
CA HIS A 284 3.85 21.51 -34.40
C HIS A 284 4.14 22.05 -33.00
N ASN A 285 4.09 23.38 -32.81
CA ASN A 285 4.27 24.01 -31.49
C ASN A 285 3.16 23.60 -30.52
N MET A 286 1.90 23.58 -30.96
CA MET A 286 0.79 23.08 -30.14
C MET A 286 0.98 21.61 -29.73
N LYS A 287 1.44 20.76 -30.66
CA LYS A 287 1.77 19.36 -30.34
C LYS A 287 2.90 19.25 -29.31
N GLY A 288 3.94 20.09 -29.42
CA GLY A 288 5.02 20.16 -28.44
C GLY A 288 4.51 20.55 -27.04
N GLN A 289 3.66 21.57 -26.95
CA GLN A 289 3.03 21.98 -25.69
C GLN A 289 2.14 20.88 -25.10
N MET A 290 1.32 20.24 -25.93
CA MET A 290 0.46 19.12 -25.53
C MET A 290 1.29 17.95 -24.99
N ASN A 291 2.39 17.61 -25.67
CA ASN A 291 3.31 16.56 -25.23
C ASN A 291 3.94 16.90 -23.88
N ALA A 292 4.41 18.13 -23.67
CA ALA A 292 4.94 18.55 -22.36
C ALA A 292 3.90 18.44 -21.23
N VAL A 293 2.63 18.79 -21.51
CA VAL A 293 1.54 18.61 -20.54
C VAL A 293 1.27 17.13 -20.26
N LEU A 294 1.32 16.27 -21.28
CA LEU A 294 1.14 14.82 -21.11
C LEU A 294 2.29 14.20 -20.33
N GLU A 295 3.52 14.64 -20.57
CA GLU A 295 4.70 14.20 -19.79
C GLU A 295 4.56 14.60 -18.33
N CYS A 296 4.20 15.84 -17.99
CA CYS A 296 3.94 16.23 -16.60
C CYS A 296 2.85 15.36 -15.95
N LYS A 297 1.73 15.14 -16.63
CA LYS A 297 0.63 14.30 -16.11
C LYS A 297 1.04 12.84 -15.94
N LEU A 298 1.92 12.33 -16.80
CA LEU A 298 2.46 10.98 -16.68
C LEU A 298 3.32 10.86 -15.43
N THR A 299 4.19 11.84 -15.17
CA THR A 299 5.02 11.90 -13.97
C THR A 299 4.16 11.98 -12.71
N ASP A 300 3.14 12.85 -12.69
CA ASP A 300 2.19 12.96 -11.57
C ASP A 300 1.47 11.63 -11.29
N ALA A 301 1.07 10.92 -12.35
CA ALA A 301 0.42 9.61 -12.22
C ALA A 301 1.40 8.54 -11.69
N GLN A 302 2.66 8.56 -12.11
CA GLN A 302 3.70 7.66 -11.60
C GLN A 302 3.97 7.90 -10.11
N ASP A 303 4.06 9.16 -9.70
CA ASP A 303 4.24 9.52 -8.29
C ASP A 303 3.04 9.08 -7.43
N GLN A 304 1.81 9.25 -7.93
CA GLN A 304 0.62 8.74 -7.24
C GLN A 304 0.61 7.21 -7.11
N ILE A 305 1.02 6.48 -8.15
CA ILE A 305 1.13 5.02 -8.08
C ILE A 305 2.13 4.62 -6.99
N LYS A 306 3.29 5.27 -6.95
CA LYS A 306 4.32 5.00 -5.95
C LYS A 306 3.82 5.22 -4.51
N VAL A 307 3.13 6.32 -4.26
CA VAL A 307 2.52 6.62 -2.95
C VAL A 307 1.48 5.55 -2.57
N LEU A 308 0.67 5.08 -3.52
CA LEU A 308 -0.31 4.02 -3.27
C LEU A 308 0.34 2.67 -2.98
N GLU A 309 1.45 2.35 -3.64
CA GLU A 309 2.23 1.13 -3.39
C GLU A 309 2.88 1.15 -2.00
N GLU A 310 3.46 2.28 -1.60
CA GLU A 310 4.01 2.48 -0.25
C GLU A 310 2.92 2.34 0.82
N ALA A 311 1.78 3.02 0.65
CA ALA A 311 0.64 2.92 1.56
C ALA A 311 0.05 1.50 1.64
N LYS A 312 0.08 0.75 0.54
CA LYS A 312 -0.31 -0.67 0.53
C LYS A 312 0.68 -1.51 1.34
N GLY A 313 1.98 -1.31 1.16
CA GLY A 313 3.03 -1.99 1.93
C GLY A 313 2.89 -1.77 3.44
N GLU A 314 2.62 -0.54 3.88
CA GLU A 314 2.37 -0.22 5.30
C GLU A 314 1.13 -0.91 5.85
N ARG A 315 0.03 -0.95 5.08
CA ARG A 315 -1.19 -1.67 5.49
C ARG A 315 -0.93 -3.17 5.62
N ASP A 316 -0.20 -3.76 4.69
CA ASP A 316 0.13 -5.19 4.73
C ASP A 316 1.01 -5.54 5.94
N LEU A 317 1.97 -4.67 6.29
CA LEU A 317 2.78 -4.83 7.51
C LEU A 317 1.93 -4.71 8.78
N THR A 318 1.03 -3.72 8.83
CA THR A 318 0.12 -3.52 9.96
C THR A 318 -0.83 -4.71 10.13
N ALA A 319 -1.38 -5.22 9.02
CA ALA A 319 -2.25 -6.39 9.02
C ALA A 319 -1.52 -7.66 9.48
N LYS A 320 -0.26 -7.86 9.07
CA LYS A 320 0.58 -8.95 9.55
C LYS A 320 0.84 -8.86 11.05
N SER A 321 1.21 -7.68 11.55
CA SER A 321 1.45 -7.47 12.98
C SER A 321 0.19 -7.74 13.81
N LEU A 322 -0.98 -7.27 13.37
CA LEU A 322 -2.26 -7.53 14.05
C LEU A 322 -2.63 -9.02 14.03
N LEU A 323 -2.34 -9.73 12.94
CA LEU A 323 -2.59 -11.16 12.85
C LEU A 323 -1.71 -11.93 13.85
N GLU A 324 -0.43 -11.56 13.96
CA GLU A 324 0.53 -12.18 14.87
C GLU A 324 0.15 -11.96 16.34
N GLU A 325 -0.28 -10.73 16.69
CA GLU A 325 -0.82 -10.42 18.02
C GLU A 325 -2.07 -11.26 18.35
N LYS A 326 -3.01 -11.38 17.40
CA LYS A 326 -4.21 -12.22 17.60
C LYS A 326 -3.87 -13.69 17.76
N LEU A 327 -2.85 -14.18 17.04
CA LEU A 327 -2.42 -15.57 17.11
C LEU A 327 -1.74 -15.87 18.46
N GLN A 328 -0.93 -14.93 18.95
CA GLN A 328 -0.31 -15.02 20.27
C GLN A 328 -1.37 -15.00 21.39
N SER A 329 -2.34 -14.09 21.32
CA SER A 329 -3.46 -14.03 22.27
C SER A 329 -4.31 -15.32 22.25
N ALA A 330 -4.57 -15.89 21.08
CA ALA A 330 -5.29 -17.16 20.96
C ALA A 330 -4.51 -18.32 21.63
N GLU A 331 -3.18 -18.33 21.50
CA GLU A 331 -2.33 -19.34 22.12
C GLU A 331 -2.29 -19.21 23.65
N GLU A 332 -2.23 -17.99 24.17
CA GLU A 332 -2.35 -17.70 25.60
C GLU A 332 -3.71 -18.15 26.17
N ASN A 333 -4.80 -17.83 25.47
CA ASN A 333 -6.13 -18.28 25.83
C ASN A 333 -6.25 -19.81 25.85
N ARG A 334 -5.58 -20.51 24.92
CA ARG A 334 -5.51 -21.98 24.92
C ARG A 334 -4.81 -22.51 26.17
N LYS A 335 -3.66 -21.93 26.55
CA LYS A 335 -2.91 -22.31 27.77
C LYS A 335 -3.73 -22.08 29.04
N LEU A 336 -4.47 -20.98 29.11
CA LEU A 336 -5.40 -20.70 30.21
C LEU A 336 -6.53 -21.72 30.27
N LEU A 337 -7.12 -22.08 29.13
CA LEU A 337 -8.17 -23.11 29.06
C LEU A 337 -7.66 -24.47 29.56
N ASP A 338 -6.47 -24.88 29.14
CA ASP A 338 -5.83 -26.13 29.60
C ASP A 338 -5.63 -26.11 31.13
N THR A 339 -5.18 -24.98 31.68
CA THR A 339 -4.99 -24.78 33.12
C THR A 339 -6.32 -24.84 33.88
N LEU A 340 -7.39 -24.26 33.34
CA LEU A 340 -8.74 -24.34 33.90
C LEU A 340 -9.27 -25.78 33.90
N VAL A 341 -9.06 -26.53 32.81
CA VAL A 341 -9.44 -27.94 32.72
C VAL A 341 -8.70 -28.78 33.78
N GLN A 342 -7.38 -28.57 33.93
CA GLN A 342 -6.60 -29.25 34.97
C GLN A 342 -7.11 -28.92 36.38
N SER A 343 -7.40 -27.64 36.65
CA SER A 343 -7.90 -27.17 37.94
C SER A 343 -9.28 -27.77 38.25
N ARG A 344 -10.18 -27.81 37.27
CA ARG A 344 -11.49 -28.45 37.36
C ARG A 344 -11.39 -29.94 37.70
N ASN A 345 -10.45 -30.65 37.07
CA ASN A 345 -10.22 -32.07 37.34
C ASN A 345 -9.71 -32.31 38.77
N ARG A 346 -8.81 -31.46 39.27
CA ARG A 346 -8.36 -31.51 40.68
C ARG A 346 -9.51 -31.25 41.65
N LEU A 347 -10.38 -30.29 41.34
CA LEU A 347 -11.55 -29.96 42.16
C LEU A 347 -12.51 -31.14 42.25
N ARG A 348 -12.85 -31.77 41.11
CA ARG A 348 -13.68 -32.99 41.07
C ARG A 348 -13.11 -34.14 41.90
N LEU A 349 -11.78 -34.32 41.89
CA LEU A 349 -11.13 -35.33 42.71
C LEU A 349 -11.27 -35.02 44.21
N ARG A 350 -11.09 -33.75 44.60
CA ARG A 350 -11.30 -33.30 45.98
C ARG A 350 -12.75 -33.47 46.42
N GLU A 351 -13.72 -33.12 45.58
CA GLU A 351 -15.15 -33.34 45.86
C GLU A 351 -15.47 -34.81 46.11
N LYS A 352 -14.90 -35.72 45.30
CA LYS A 352 -15.07 -37.16 45.49
C LYS A 352 -14.47 -37.64 46.82
N ASN A 353 -13.32 -37.10 47.20
CA ASN A 353 -12.68 -37.42 48.49
C ASN A 353 -13.47 -36.85 49.68
N ASN A 354 -13.98 -35.62 49.58
CA ASN A 354 -14.84 -35.03 50.61
C ASN A 354 -16.11 -35.86 50.81
N LYS A 355 -16.78 -36.30 49.73
CA LYS A 355 -17.93 -37.21 49.84
C LYS A 355 -17.61 -38.50 50.59
N LYS A 356 -16.41 -39.06 50.39
CA LYS A 356 -15.95 -40.24 51.15
C LYS A 356 -15.71 -39.93 52.63
N LEU A 357 -15.09 -38.80 52.92
CA LEU A 357 -14.89 -38.33 54.30
C LEU A 357 -16.23 -38.11 54.99
N ASP A 358 -17.18 -37.44 54.34
CA ASP A 358 -18.53 -37.20 54.88
C ASP A 358 -19.29 -38.51 55.14
N SER A 359 -19.14 -39.52 54.28
CA SER A 359 -19.72 -40.84 54.56
C SER A 359 -19.09 -41.50 55.79
N LYS A 360 -17.76 -41.35 55.97
CA LYS A 360 -17.03 -41.92 57.11
C LYS A 360 -17.32 -41.18 58.41
N VAL A 361 -17.47 -39.85 58.36
CA VAL A 361 -17.91 -39.05 59.51
C VAL A 361 -19.31 -39.49 59.95
N ARG A 362 -20.26 -39.61 59.02
CA ARG A 362 -21.62 -40.10 59.33
C ARG A 362 -21.65 -41.53 59.87
N GLU A 363 -20.69 -42.36 59.49
CA GLU A 363 -20.52 -43.71 60.04
C GLU A 363 -20.02 -43.67 61.49
N LEU A 364 -18.96 -42.90 61.75
CA LEU A 364 -18.42 -42.71 63.09
C LEU A 364 -19.44 -42.04 64.04
N GLU A 365 -20.22 -41.08 63.57
CA GLU A 365 -21.29 -40.45 64.37
C GLU A 365 -22.39 -41.45 64.75
N ARG A 366 -22.74 -42.38 63.84
CA ARG A 366 -23.67 -43.47 64.13
C ARG A 366 -23.09 -44.42 65.19
N GLU A 367 -21.83 -44.82 65.03
CA GLU A 367 -21.13 -45.66 66.01
C GLU A 367 -21.04 -44.99 67.39
N GLN A 368 -20.70 -43.70 67.44
CA GLN A 368 -20.60 -42.93 68.67
C GLN A 368 -21.97 -42.78 69.35
N SER A 369 -23.02 -42.49 68.57
CA SER A 369 -24.41 -42.43 69.07
C SER A 369 -24.84 -43.77 69.66
N GLN A 370 -24.54 -44.87 68.97
CA GLN A 370 -24.82 -46.22 69.46
C GLN A 370 -24.06 -46.53 70.75
N PHE A 371 -22.78 -46.16 70.84
CA PHE A 371 -21.97 -46.34 72.03
C PHE A 371 -22.52 -45.53 73.23
N ARG A 372 -22.95 -44.29 72.99
CA ARG A 372 -23.62 -43.47 74.03
C ARG A 372 -24.91 -44.10 74.52
N ALA A 373 -25.74 -44.64 73.63
CA ALA A 373 -26.97 -45.33 73.99
C ALA A 373 -26.68 -46.60 74.81
N ASP A 374 -25.69 -47.39 74.42
CA ASP A 374 -25.27 -48.59 75.14
C ASP A 374 -24.71 -48.24 76.54
N LEU A 375 -23.91 -47.17 76.68
CA LEU A 375 -23.46 -46.66 77.98
C LEU A 375 -24.63 -46.18 78.85
N HIS A 376 -25.57 -45.42 78.30
CA HIS A 376 -26.74 -44.96 79.05
C HIS A 376 -27.57 -46.13 79.56
N ALA A 377 -27.74 -47.18 78.75
CA ALA A 377 -28.41 -48.42 79.17
C ALA A 377 -27.70 -49.09 80.37
N CYS A 378 -26.37 -49.06 80.45
CA CYS A 378 -25.63 -49.53 81.62
C CYS A 378 -25.85 -48.64 82.84
N VAL A 379 -25.84 -47.31 82.67
CA VAL A 379 -26.12 -46.37 83.77
C VAL A 379 -27.51 -46.61 84.36
N SER A 380 -28.52 -46.88 83.53
CA SER A 380 -29.88 -47.22 83.99
C SER A 380 -29.97 -48.55 84.76
N LEU A 381 -28.99 -49.43 84.63
CA LEU A 381 -28.91 -50.74 85.30
C LEU A 381 -28.00 -50.73 86.53
N MET A 382 -27.46 -49.58 86.94
CA MET A 382 -26.55 -49.45 88.09
C MET A 382 -27.14 -49.96 89.41
N SER A 383 -28.46 -49.90 89.57
CA SER A 383 -29.18 -50.44 90.74
C SER A 383 -29.45 -51.95 90.68
N LYS A 384 -29.08 -52.63 89.58
CA LYS A 384 -29.33 -54.05 89.34
C LYS A 384 -28.04 -54.81 88.94
N PRO A 385 -27.24 -55.28 89.90
CA PRO A 385 -25.87 -55.76 89.66
C PRO A 385 -25.75 -56.95 88.70
N LYS A 386 -26.72 -57.88 88.70
CA LYS A 386 -26.71 -59.05 87.82
C LYS A 386 -26.99 -58.68 86.35
N GLU A 387 -27.95 -57.77 86.12
CA GLU A 387 -28.30 -57.27 84.79
C GLU A 387 -27.19 -56.37 84.23
N LEU A 388 -26.59 -55.54 85.09
CA LEU A 388 -25.44 -54.71 84.73
C LEU A 388 -24.26 -55.55 84.27
N LYS A 389 -23.90 -56.61 85.00
CA LYS A 389 -22.78 -57.50 84.63
C LYS A 389 -22.97 -58.16 83.26
N SER A 390 -24.20 -58.59 82.95
CA SER A 390 -24.55 -59.14 81.64
C SER A 390 -24.43 -58.09 80.52
N LYS A 391 -24.95 -56.87 80.75
CA LYS A 391 -24.89 -55.78 79.78
C LYS A 391 -23.46 -55.28 79.54
N LEU A 392 -22.63 -55.22 80.59
CA LEU A 392 -21.21 -54.86 80.50
C LEU A 392 -20.42 -55.90 79.70
N ALA A 393 -20.70 -57.19 79.88
CA ALA A 393 -20.08 -58.26 79.09
C ALA A 393 -20.50 -58.23 77.61
N ALA A 394 -21.72 -57.78 77.30
CA ALA A 394 -22.18 -57.56 75.93
C ALA A 394 -21.52 -56.33 75.29
N LEU A 395 -21.36 -55.23 76.05
CA LEU A 395 -20.63 -54.03 75.63
C LEU A 395 -19.15 -54.33 75.37
N LYS A 396 -18.51 -55.08 76.28
CA LYS A 396 -17.14 -55.55 76.12
C LYS A 396 -17.01 -56.29 74.79
N ARG A 397 -17.84 -57.30 74.52
CA ARG A 397 -17.82 -58.03 73.24
C ARG A 397 -18.08 -57.18 71.99
N ARG A 398 -18.84 -56.08 72.09
CA ARG A 398 -19.17 -55.20 70.96
C ARG A 398 -18.07 -54.20 70.60
N TYR A 399 -17.42 -53.64 71.61
CA TYR A 399 -16.50 -52.49 71.44
C TYR A 399 -15.05 -52.83 71.76
N ILE A 400 -14.82 -53.95 72.45
CA ILE A 400 -13.51 -54.46 72.80
C ILE A 400 -13.44 -55.85 72.16
N ASN A 401 -12.82 -55.93 70.98
CA ASN A 401 -12.52 -57.22 70.37
C ASN A 401 -11.68 -58.04 71.36
N ASP A 402 -12.22 -59.16 71.83
CA ASP A 402 -11.48 -60.16 72.61
C ASP A 402 -10.36 -60.84 71.78
N GLU A 403 -10.21 -60.50 70.48
CA GLU A 403 -9.11 -60.91 69.61
C GLU A 403 -7.82 -60.09 69.73
N PHE A 404 -7.85 -58.91 70.38
CA PHE A 404 -6.60 -58.26 70.78
C PHE A 404 -6.12 -58.85 72.11
N GLU A 405 -5.62 -60.09 72.05
CA GLU A 405 -4.40 -60.36 72.80
C GLU A 405 -3.40 -59.32 72.31
N ILE A 406 -3.07 -58.34 73.14
CA ILE A 406 -1.88 -57.54 72.94
C ILE A 406 -0.71 -58.50 73.16
N LYS A 407 -0.42 -59.35 72.16
CA LYS A 407 0.89 -59.93 71.99
C LYS A 407 1.78 -58.77 71.62
N ILE A 408 2.36 -58.14 72.63
CA ILE A 408 3.61 -57.42 72.45
C ILE A 408 4.61 -58.51 72.05
N ALA A 409 4.68 -58.80 70.75
CA ALA A 409 5.73 -59.63 70.20
C ALA A 409 7.04 -58.96 70.60
N LYS A 410 8.01 -59.74 71.10
CA LYS A 410 9.28 -59.24 71.65
C LYS A 410 10.06 -58.30 70.69
N ASP A 411 9.67 -58.21 69.43
CA ASP A 411 10.28 -57.35 68.40
C ASP A 411 9.44 -56.12 67.98
N THR A 412 8.22 -55.93 68.50
CA THR A 412 7.38 -54.75 68.18
C THR A 412 7.98 -53.45 68.72
N GLU A 413 8.72 -53.51 69.83
CA GLU A 413 9.42 -52.34 70.36
C GLU A 413 10.52 -51.88 69.40
N VAL A 414 11.24 -52.80 68.75
CA VAL A 414 12.26 -52.48 67.75
C VAL A 414 11.61 -51.92 66.48
N GLU A 415 10.48 -52.48 66.06
CA GLU A 415 9.72 -51.98 64.90
C GLU A 415 9.14 -50.58 65.14
N TYR A 416 8.56 -50.33 66.32
CA TYR A 416 8.09 -49.01 66.72
C TYR A 416 9.25 -48.03 66.90
N GLN A 417 10.39 -48.43 67.49
CA GLN A 417 11.57 -47.57 67.57
C GLN A 417 12.12 -47.22 66.19
N ASN A 418 12.15 -48.17 65.24
CA ASN A 418 12.55 -47.91 63.87
C ASN A 418 11.56 -46.99 63.16
N ARG A 419 10.26 -47.18 63.37
CA ARG A 419 9.22 -46.31 62.80
C ARG A 419 9.23 -44.91 63.40
N ILE A 420 9.50 -44.79 64.70
CA ILE A 420 9.70 -43.51 65.39
C ILE A 420 10.92 -42.81 64.79
N LYS A 421 12.07 -43.47 64.62
CA LYS A 421 13.25 -42.90 63.97
C LYS A 421 12.99 -42.46 62.52
N GLU A 422 12.23 -43.25 61.77
CA GLU A 422 11.85 -42.91 60.40
C GLU A 422 10.92 -41.67 60.35
N LEU A 423 9.98 -41.59 61.31
CA LEU A 423 9.08 -40.45 61.45
C LEU A 423 9.82 -39.21 61.95
N GLU A 424 10.76 -39.35 62.89
CA GLU A 424 11.64 -38.29 63.36
C GLU A 424 12.50 -37.75 62.21
N TYR A 425 13.08 -38.62 61.39
CA TYR A 425 13.81 -38.22 60.19
C TYR A 425 12.92 -37.48 59.18
N LYS A 426 11.71 -37.99 58.92
CA LYS A 426 10.73 -37.31 58.04
C LYS A 426 10.31 -35.94 58.60
N LEU A 427 10.13 -35.84 59.91
CA LEU A 427 9.80 -34.58 60.59
C LEU A 427 10.97 -33.59 60.47
N GLU A 428 12.20 -34.05 60.68
CA GLU A 428 13.41 -33.23 60.54
C GLU A 428 13.58 -32.72 59.10
N CYS A 429 13.35 -33.58 58.10
CA CYS A 429 13.29 -33.18 56.69
C CYS A 429 12.21 -32.13 56.44
N GLN A 430 11.01 -32.30 57.00
CA GLN A 430 9.91 -31.35 56.84
C GLN A 430 10.22 -30.00 57.51
N VAL A 431 10.86 -29.99 58.67
CA VAL A 431 11.34 -28.78 59.35
C VAL A 431 12.39 -28.07 58.47
N LYS A 432 13.35 -28.80 57.89
CA LYS A 432 14.34 -28.22 56.96
C LYS A 432 13.68 -27.63 55.70
N ILE A 433 12.69 -28.31 55.12
CA ILE A 433 11.93 -27.80 53.97
C ILE A 433 11.17 -26.52 54.35
N SER A 434 10.56 -26.48 55.54
CA SER A 434 9.80 -25.33 56.04
C SER A 434 10.71 -24.13 56.29
N GLN A 435 11.88 -24.35 56.90
CA GLN A 435 12.90 -23.31 57.09
C GLN A 435 13.44 -22.77 55.76
N ASN A 436 13.68 -23.63 54.77
CA ASN A 436 14.11 -23.20 53.44
C ASN A 436 13.03 -22.40 52.72
N ARG A 437 11.77 -22.80 52.85
CA ARG A 437 10.62 -22.06 52.31
C ARG A 437 10.48 -20.69 52.96
N GLU A 438 10.65 -20.61 54.28
CA GLU A 438 10.61 -19.34 55.00
C GLU A 438 11.76 -18.40 54.59
N LYS A 439 12.98 -18.94 54.42
CA LYS A 439 14.13 -18.17 53.89
C LYS A 439 13.86 -17.67 52.47
N ALA A 440 13.23 -18.48 51.62
CA ALA A 440 12.86 -18.07 50.26
C ALA A 440 11.79 -16.96 50.28
N MET A 441 10.76 -17.09 51.13
CA MET A 441 9.73 -16.08 51.32
C MET A 441 10.32 -14.75 51.81
N LYS A 442 11.22 -14.79 52.81
CA LYS A 442 11.93 -13.59 53.30
C LYS A 442 12.73 -12.90 52.19
N LYS A 443 13.47 -13.65 51.38
CA LYS A 443 14.19 -13.10 50.21
C LYS A 443 13.25 -12.50 49.16
N MET A 444 12.10 -13.13 48.92
CA MET A 444 11.11 -12.63 47.97
C MET A 444 10.48 -11.32 48.47
N HIS A 445 10.16 -11.24 49.76
CA HIS A 445 9.61 -10.04 50.38
C HIS A 445 10.59 -8.87 50.30
N GLN A 446 11.86 -9.10 50.62
CA GLN A 446 12.92 -8.09 50.46
C GLN A 446 13.07 -7.61 49.01
N ARG A 447 12.93 -8.51 48.02
CA ARG A 447 12.96 -8.13 46.60
C ARG A 447 11.73 -7.30 46.22
N MET A 448 10.55 -7.65 46.71
CA MET A 448 9.34 -6.85 46.49
C MET A 448 9.49 -5.45 47.08
N GLU A 449 9.92 -5.33 48.33
CA GLU A 449 10.16 -4.03 48.98
C GLU A 449 11.18 -3.18 48.19
N SER A 450 12.24 -3.81 47.66
CA SER A 450 13.22 -3.11 46.80
C SER A 450 12.64 -2.65 45.45
N LEU A 451 11.66 -3.38 44.91
CA LEU A 451 10.97 -3.01 43.67
C LEU A 451 9.95 -1.89 43.92
N ASP A 452 9.22 -1.95 45.03
CA ASP A 452 8.26 -0.91 45.43
C ASP A 452 8.97 0.42 45.69
N THR A 453 10.13 0.38 46.36
CA THR A 453 10.96 1.58 46.56
C THR A 453 11.52 2.13 45.25
N LEU A 454 11.95 1.27 44.32
CA LEU A 454 12.41 1.70 42.99
C LEU A 454 11.26 2.29 42.15
N ALA A 455 10.07 1.67 42.21
CA ALA A 455 8.88 2.14 41.51
C ALA A 455 8.46 3.53 42.04
N ALA A 456 8.41 3.70 43.36
CA ALA A 456 8.13 4.98 43.99
C ALA A 456 9.17 6.05 43.61
N ALA A 457 10.46 5.71 43.56
CA ALA A 457 11.51 6.65 43.13
C ALA A 457 11.34 7.08 41.65
N ARG A 458 10.96 6.15 40.77
CA ARG A 458 10.66 6.46 39.36
C ARG A 458 9.41 7.31 39.21
N GLU A 459 8.37 7.02 39.96
CA GLU A 459 7.13 7.81 39.97
C GLU A 459 7.40 9.26 40.39
N VAL A 460 8.17 9.47 41.46
CA VAL A 460 8.62 10.81 41.87
C VAL A 460 9.42 11.50 40.75
N HIS A 461 10.32 10.79 40.08
CA HIS A 461 11.08 11.35 38.96
C HIS A 461 10.19 11.75 37.78
N TYR A 462 9.20 10.94 37.42
CA TYR A 462 8.25 11.26 36.37
C TYR A 462 7.38 12.47 36.71
N ILE A 463 6.93 12.57 37.97
CA ILE A 463 6.18 13.75 38.45
C ILE A 463 7.05 15.00 38.35
N GLN A 464 8.34 14.92 38.70
CA GLN A 464 9.28 16.05 38.56
C GLN A 464 9.48 16.49 37.10
N LEU A 465 9.65 15.53 36.18
CA LEU A 465 9.76 15.82 34.74
C LEU A 465 8.49 16.45 34.20
N LEU A 466 7.32 15.93 34.57
CA LEU A 466 6.04 16.46 34.14
C LEU A 466 5.85 17.90 34.63
N ASN A 467 6.15 18.18 35.90
CA ASN A 467 6.08 19.53 36.45
C ASN A 467 7.05 20.49 35.73
N THR A 468 8.24 20.02 35.36
CA THR A 468 9.22 20.81 34.60
C THR A 468 8.68 21.19 33.22
N GLU A 469 8.07 20.24 32.51
CA GLU A 469 7.46 20.51 31.20
C GLU A 469 6.21 21.38 31.29
N ILE A 470 5.41 21.24 32.35
CA ILE A 470 4.27 22.14 32.62
C ILE A 470 4.77 23.58 32.78
N ILE A 471 5.82 23.81 33.58
CA ILE A 471 6.41 25.15 33.78
C ILE A 471 6.92 25.72 32.45
N LYS A 472 7.68 24.94 31.67
CA LYS A 472 8.16 25.38 30.34
C LYS A 472 7.00 25.75 29.40
N THR A 473 5.92 24.96 29.42
CA THR A 473 4.75 25.21 28.59
C THR A 473 4.03 26.48 29.02
N GLN A 474 3.92 26.73 30.33
CA GLN A 474 3.36 27.97 30.87
C GLN A 474 4.21 29.19 30.51
N ASP A 475 5.54 29.09 30.59
CA ASP A 475 6.46 30.15 30.18
C ASP A 475 6.35 30.45 28.68
N LEU A 476 6.25 29.43 27.84
CA LEU A 476 6.02 29.59 26.40
C LEU A 476 4.65 30.23 26.11
N GLN A 477 3.60 29.81 26.80
CA GLN A 477 2.27 30.42 26.68
C GLN A 477 2.30 31.90 27.07
N LYS A 478 3.03 32.25 28.13
CA LYS A 478 3.20 33.64 28.56
C LYS A 478 3.95 34.47 27.52
N LYS A 479 5.04 33.96 26.95
CA LYS A 479 5.77 34.62 25.85
C LYS A 479 4.87 34.85 24.61
N ILE A 480 4.08 33.86 24.23
CA ILE A 480 3.12 33.98 23.12
C ILE A 480 2.05 35.04 23.40
N GLN A 481 1.64 35.22 24.67
CA GLN A 481 0.70 36.27 25.06
C GLN A 481 1.34 37.66 25.09
N GLU A 482 2.64 37.77 25.40
CA GLU A 482 3.39 39.03 25.40
C GLU A 482 3.76 39.52 23.98
N GLU A 483 3.79 38.63 22.99
CA GLU A 483 4.03 38.94 21.57
C GLU A 483 2.75 39.27 20.75
N LYS A 484 1.58 39.26 21.39
CA LYS A 484 0.29 39.73 20.83
C LYS A 484 -0.08 41.08 21.40
#